data_AF-A0A3B8QAE8-F1
#
_entry.id   AF-A0A3B8QAE8-F1
#
_cell.length_a   1.000
_cell.length_b   1.000
_cell.length_c   1.000
_cell.angle_alpha   90.00
_cell.angle_beta   90.00
_cell.angle_gamma   90.00
#
_symmetry.space_group_name_H-M   'P 1'
#
loop_
_entity.id
_entity.type
_entity.pdbx_description
1 polymer ?
#
loop_
_entity_poly.entity_id
_entity_poly.type
_entity_poly.pdbx_seq_one_letter_code
_entity_poly.pdbx_strand_id
1 'polypeptide(L)'
;MMERGLDHLVYATPDLDASVEELAERFGTEPVAGGAHPGWGTCNALVGLGPGVYLEIIGPDPAQPDPEQSRPFLIDDLTDARLVTWAYR
;
A
#
# COMPACT_ATOMS: atom_id res chain seq x y z
N MET A 1 8.64 -24.05 -12.89
CA MET A 1 7.57 -23.21 -13.49
C MET A 1 7.12 -22.29 -12.38
N MET A 2 7.16 -20.96 -12.56
CA MET A 2 6.61 -20.04 -11.55
C MET A 2 5.09 -20.27 -11.48
N GLU A 3 4.56 -20.44 -10.27
CA GLU A 3 3.13 -20.57 -10.04
C GLU A 3 2.43 -19.25 -10.37
N ARG A 4 1.49 -19.31 -11.32
CA ARG A 4 0.61 -18.19 -11.65
C ARG A 4 -0.46 -18.03 -10.57
N GLY A 5 -0.73 -16.80 -10.14
CA GLY A 5 -1.63 -16.57 -9.03
C GLY A 5 -1.78 -15.10 -8.64
N LEU A 6 -2.69 -14.85 -7.69
CA LEU A 6 -2.79 -13.55 -7.03
C LEU A 6 -1.44 -13.23 -6.39
N ASP A 7 -0.92 -12.05 -6.66
CA ASP A 7 0.32 -11.58 -6.06
C ASP A 7 0.02 -10.70 -4.84
N HIS A 8 -0.74 -9.62 -5.04
CA HIS A 8 -1.15 -8.76 -3.95
C HIS A 8 -2.45 -8.01 -4.23
N LEU A 9 -3.04 -7.54 -3.14
CA LEU A 9 -4.13 -6.57 -3.12
C LEU A 9 -3.53 -5.19 -2.79
N VAL A 10 -4.04 -4.13 -3.41
CA VAL A 10 -3.57 -2.76 -3.16
C VAL A 10 -4.64 -1.99 -2.40
N TYR A 11 -4.29 -1.54 -1.21
CA TYR A 11 -5.09 -0.71 -0.31
C TYR A 11 -4.46 0.69 -0.25
N ALA A 12 -5.08 1.64 -0.95
CA ALA A 12 -4.56 3.01 -1.03
C ALA A 12 -5.15 3.87 0.08
N THR A 13 -4.36 4.79 0.62
CA THR A 13 -4.73 5.65 1.76
C THR A 13 -4.14 7.06 1.66
N PRO A 14 -4.82 8.09 2.18
CA PRO A 14 -4.22 9.43 2.33
C PRO A 14 -3.17 9.52 3.45
N ASP A 15 -3.18 8.61 4.43
CA ASP A 15 -2.26 8.60 5.58
C ASP A 15 -1.83 7.16 5.88
N LEU A 16 -0.57 6.85 5.57
CA LEU A 16 -0.02 5.50 5.71
C LEU A 16 0.06 5.10 7.19
N ASP A 17 0.56 5.98 8.06
CA ASP A 17 0.80 5.67 9.46
C ASP A 17 -0.52 5.40 10.19
N ALA A 18 -1.53 6.25 9.97
CA ALA A 18 -2.87 6.06 10.54
C ALA A 18 -3.52 4.74 10.05
N SER A 19 -3.32 4.39 8.78
CA SER A 19 -3.89 3.16 8.22
C SER A 19 -3.16 1.91 8.73
N VAL A 20 -1.85 2.01 8.96
CA VAL A 20 -1.06 0.92 9.55
C VAL A 20 -1.55 0.64 10.97
N GLU A 21 -1.73 1.68 11.79
CA GLU A 21 -2.25 1.55 13.16
C GLU A 21 -3.66 0.91 13.16
N GLU A 22 -4.58 1.44 12.34
CA GLU A 22 -5.94 0.91 12.25
C GLU A 22 -5.97 -0.56 11.79
N LEU A 23 -5.18 -0.91 10.76
CA LEU A 23 -5.15 -2.27 10.23
C LEU A 23 -4.43 -3.23 11.17
N ALA A 24 -3.44 -2.78 11.93
CA ALA A 24 -2.80 -3.58 12.97
C ALA A 24 -3.81 -4.02 14.03
N GLU A 25 -4.65 -3.09 14.50
CA GLU A 25 -5.73 -3.39 15.45
C GLU A 25 -6.77 -4.36 14.87
N ARG A 26 -7.17 -4.15 13.61
CA ARG A 26 -8.20 -4.96 12.95
C ARG A 26 -7.73 -6.37 12.60
N PHE A 27 -6.49 -6.52 12.14
CA PHE A 27 -5.93 -7.81 11.74
C PHE A 27 -5.29 -8.57 12.90
N GLY A 28 -4.97 -7.89 14.01
CA GLY A 28 -4.22 -8.47 15.12
C GLY A 28 -2.76 -8.78 14.76
N THR A 29 -2.24 -8.16 13.70
CA THR A 29 -0.86 -8.30 13.23
C THR A 29 -0.37 -6.99 12.65
N GLU A 30 0.86 -6.62 12.99
CA GLU A 30 1.46 -5.36 12.57
C GLU A 30 1.85 -5.41 11.09
N PRO A 31 1.36 -4.49 10.23
CA PRO A 31 1.94 -4.28 8.92
C PRO A 31 3.42 -3.94 9.02
N VAL A 32 4.24 -4.60 8.20
CA VAL A 32 5.68 -4.34 8.18
C VAL A 32 5.96 -3.22 7.19
N ALA A 33 6.77 -2.24 7.59
CA ALA A 33 7.24 -1.21 6.68
C ALA A 33 7.87 -1.85 5.43
N GLY A 34 7.40 -1.43 4.26
CA GLY A 34 7.94 -1.87 2.98
C GLY A 34 9.05 -0.92 2.53
N GLY A 35 8.79 -0.14 1.49
CA GLY A 35 9.76 0.79 0.92
C GLY A 35 9.15 2.09 0.41
N ALA A 36 10.02 3.06 0.18
CA ALA A 36 9.69 4.25 -0.57
C ALA A 36 9.72 3.96 -2.08
N HIS A 37 8.91 4.70 -2.83
CA HIS A 37 8.86 4.70 -4.29
C HIS A 37 9.34 6.08 -4.83
N PRO A 38 10.67 6.31 -4.92
CA PRO A 38 11.22 7.57 -5.40
C PRO A 38 10.68 7.98 -6.78
N GLY A 39 10.31 9.26 -6.89
CA GLY A 39 9.74 9.84 -8.11
C GLY A 39 8.23 9.61 -8.26
N TRP A 40 7.65 8.67 -7.53
CA TRP A 40 6.19 8.48 -7.44
C TRP A 40 5.59 9.14 -6.19
N GLY A 41 6.42 9.52 -5.22
CA GLY A 41 5.97 10.23 -4.01
C GLY A 41 5.13 9.37 -3.06
N THR A 42 5.26 8.05 -3.14
CA THR A 42 4.56 7.09 -2.28
C THR A 42 5.52 6.20 -1.50
N CYS A 43 5.04 5.62 -0.41
CA CYS A 43 5.68 4.54 0.32
C CYS A 43 4.62 3.51 0.72
N ASN A 44 5.04 2.33 1.18
CA ASN A 44 4.11 1.27 1.54
C ASN A 44 4.46 0.54 2.85
N ALA A 45 3.45 -0.17 3.35
CA ALA A 45 3.56 -1.18 4.39
C ALA A 45 2.82 -2.46 3.93
N LEU A 46 3.24 -3.61 4.42
CA LEU A 46 2.83 -4.91 3.90
C LEU A 46 2.26 -5.80 5.00
N VAL A 47 1.16 -6.49 4.71
CA VAL A 47 0.61 -7.55 5.58
C VAL A 47 0.48 -8.85 4.78
N GLY A 48 1.01 -9.95 5.30
CA GLY A 48 0.86 -11.26 4.66
C GLY A 48 -0.58 -11.78 4.71
N LEU A 49 -1.11 -12.24 3.57
CA LEU A 49 -2.44 -12.87 3.45
C LEU A 49 -2.37 -14.38 3.20
N GLY A 50 -1.16 -14.93 3.02
CA GLY A 50 -0.91 -16.34 2.75
C GLY A 50 0.39 -16.55 1.99
N PRO A 51 0.72 -17.79 1.59
CA PRO A 51 1.96 -18.09 0.88
C PRO A 51 2.12 -17.27 -0.40
N GLY A 52 3.03 -16.30 -0.38
CA GLY A 52 3.33 -15.43 -1.52
C GLY A 52 2.25 -14.40 -1.86
N VAL A 53 1.28 -14.17 -0.98
CA VAL A 53 0.21 -13.16 -1.18
C VAL A 53 0.22 -12.15 -0.05
N TYR A 54 0.11 -10.86 -0.38
CA TYR A 54 0.10 -9.79 0.61
C TYR A 54 -0.92 -8.68 0.30
N LEU A 55 -1.24 -7.90 1.32
CA LEU A 55 -1.89 -6.60 1.20
C LEU A 55 -0.79 -5.54 1.16
N GLU A 56 -0.73 -4.76 0.09
CA GLU A 56 0.06 -3.54 0.01
C GLU A 56 -0.79 -2.37 0.50
N ILE A 57 -0.41 -1.78 1.62
CA ILE A 57 -0.97 -0.52 2.11
C ILE A 57 -0.07 0.58 1.53
N ILE A 58 -0.60 1.43 0.65
CA ILE A 58 0.18 2.43 -0.06
C ILE A 58 -0.40 3.83 0.15
N GLY A 59 0.46 4.79 0.48
CA GLY A 59 0.07 6.18 0.70
C GLY A 59 1.16 7.17 0.30
N PRO A 60 0.92 8.48 0.48
CA PRO A 60 1.94 9.50 0.26
C PRO A 60 3.15 9.26 1.16
N ASP A 61 4.35 9.51 0.61
CA ASP A 61 5.58 9.51 1.41
C ASP A 61 5.93 10.95 1.84
N PRO A 62 5.77 11.32 3.12
CA PRO A 62 6.06 12.66 3.60
C PRO A 62 7.56 13.00 3.60
N ALA A 63 8.45 12.00 3.44
CA ALA A 63 9.88 12.21 3.31
C ALA A 63 10.31 12.56 1.88
N GLN A 64 9.40 12.49 0.90
CA GLN A 64 9.64 12.90 -0.48
C GLN A 64 9.03 14.27 -0.78
N PRO A 65 9.63 15.05 -1.70
CA PRO A 65 8.95 16.23 -2.23
C PRO A 65 7.67 15.81 -2.97
N ASP A 66 6.76 16.77 -3.18
CA ASP A 66 5.60 16.52 -4.02
C ASP A 66 6.04 16.10 -5.44
N PRO A 67 5.47 15.00 -5.98
CA PRO A 67 5.82 14.49 -7.29
C PRO A 67 5.32 15.44 -8.39
N GLU A 68 6.00 15.46 -9.54
CA GLU A 68 5.58 16.25 -10.70
C GLU A 68 4.27 15.75 -11.33
N GLN A 69 3.94 14.48 -11.11
CA GLN A 69 2.72 13.82 -11.58
C GLN A 69 1.90 13.36 -10.39
N SER A 70 0.58 13.24 -10.57
CA SER A 70 -0.30 12.68 -9.55
C SER A 70 0.18 11.29 -9.12
N ARG A 71 0.08 11.05 -7.81
CA ARG A 71 0.44 9.76 -7.21
C ARG A 71 -0.43 8.65 -7.80
N PRO A 72 0.10 7.42 -7.95
CA PRO A 72 -0.67 6.29 -8.44
C PRO A 72 -1.95 6.04 -7.63
N PHE A 73 -2.88 5.28 -8.22
CA PHE A 73 -4.13 4.86 -7.58
C PHE A 73 -5.06 5.99 -7.12
N LEU A 74 -4.88 7.20 -7.67
CA LEU A 74 -5.63 8.40 -7.30
C LEU A 74 -5.50 8.74 -5.81
N ILE A 75 -4.35 8.41 -5.21
CA ILE A 75 -4.07 8.67 -3.78
C ILE A 75 -4.34 10.14 -3.43
N ASP A 76 -4.00 11.06 -4.33
CA ASP A 76 -4.18 12.51 -4.10
C ASP A 76 -5.65 12.93 -3.97
N ASP A 77 -6.60 12.12 -4.47
CA ASP A 77 -8.04 12.39 -4.43
C ASP A 77 -8.77 11.58 -3.34
N LEU A 78 -8.06 10.76 -2.56
CA LEU A 78 -8.67 9.93 -1.52
C LEU A 78 -9.01 10.76 -0.29
N THR A 79 -10.26 10.68 0.16
CA THR A 79 -10.67 11.16 1.48
C THR A 79 -10.52 10.10 2.55
N ASP A 80 -10.54 8.82 2.15
CA ASP A 80 -10.52 7.67 3.02
C ASP A 80 -9.78 6.51 2.35
N ALA A 81 -9.23 5.63 3.17
CA ALA A 81 -8.49 4.47 2.71
C ALA A 81 -9.41 3.39 2.11
N ARG A 82 -8.99 2.74 1.02
CA ARG A 82 -9.81 1.74 0.32
C ARG A 82 -8.99 0.75 -0.51
N LEU A 83 -9.57 -0.43 -0.75
CA LEU A 83 -9.03 -1.36 -1.73
C LEU A 83 -9.26 -0.81 -3.14
N VAL A 84 -8.18 -0.66 -3.92
CA VAL A 84 -8.21 -0.01 -5.24
C VAL A 84 -7.96 -0.96 -6.40
N THR A 85 -7.13 -1.99 -6.23
CA THR A 85 -6.83 -2.97 -7.28
C THR A 85 -6.14 -4.23 -6.73
N TRP A 86 -5.73 -5.12 -7.63
CA TRP A 86 -4.93 -6.31 -7.39
C TRP A 86 -3.86 -6.48 -8.48
N ALA A 87 -2.83 -7.27 -8.18
CA ALA A 87 -1.83 -7.72 -9.14
C ALA A 87 -1.81 -9.27 -9.24
N TYR A 88 -1.51 -9.79 -10.42
CA TYR A 88 -1.44 -11.23 -10.70
C TYR A 88 -0.18 -11.56 -11.48
N ARG A 89 0.44 -12.69 -11.16
CA ARG A 89 1.68 -13.21 -11.75
C ARG A 89 1.43 -14.40 -12.66
#